data_AF-A0A0F9KLG8-F1
#
_entry.id   AF-A0A0F9KLG8-F1
#
_cell.length_a   1.000
_cell.length_b   1.000
_cell.length_c   1.000
_cell.angle_alpha   90.00
_cell.angle_beta   90.00
_cell.angle_gamma   90.00
#
_symmetry.space_group_name_H-M   'P 1'
#
loop_
_entity.id
_entity.type
_entity.pdbx_description
1 polymer ?
#
loop_
_entity_poly.entity_id
_entity_poly.type
_entity_poly.pdbx_seq_one_letter_code
_entity_poly.pdbx_strand_id
1 'polypeptide(L)'
;MYSQRIIGDQQGKLEKRLGFKLTRYPLDQVEAWMAHLDKAYDRDNKQLRRALTPEEDRFILNETLLSTIDYLYHAERYHTIELDAMEGGGLGKLHPWESQRIVLRHLAKWQEEDYDRVARKEKAIGILAAVNKARQLGLTAICRSLSVHRLTTVPGVRVLAGSIDEDKVMALYTKDKTIIENLPWWLRPEVKYDEKGAHIHFGKLASHILYQVGSQKSGVGQGRQFDVSHLTECASWPYPMTIENDFYPAIPRSATTLCILESTAQGRGNWWHDFTERIRIKGSYRWRYIFIPWYAEENKYTFTPPSGWKPSDIAIMHAKKVHETSPEWVGRAIMLKPEQLFWWESERGDAVKRGTLNIFLTNYCATPEESFQHTTVSAFSAEVLEKLRLQTAMGKPYDVRLGGI
;
A
#
# COMPACT_ATOMS: atom_id res chain seq x y z
N MET A 1 -11.69 -7.29 7.90
CA MET A 1 -10.28 -6.84 8.01
C MET A 1 -9.97 -5.97 6.81
N TYR A 2 -10.15 -4.65 6.95
CA TYR A 2 -10.19 -3.51 5.99
C TYR A 2 -11.58 -2.85 5.99
N SER A 3 -12.63 -3.59 5.62
CA SER A 3 -14.01 -3.08 5.63
C SER A 3 -14.62 -3.09 7.03
N GLN A 4 -15.24 -1.97 7.41
CA GLN A 4 -15.97 -1.86 8.68
C GLN A 4 -17.18 -2.80 8.74
N ARG A 5 -17.88 -3.03 7.61
CA ARG A 5 -18.98 -4.02 7.53
C ARG A 5 -18.47 -5.42 7.88
N ILE A 6 -17.43 -5.87 7.19
CA ILE A 6 -16.87 -7.21 7.42
C ILE A 6 -16.25 -7.32 8.81
N ILE A 7 -15.61 -6.26 9.32
CA ILE A 7 -15.10 -6.23 10.71
C ILE A 7 -16.24 -6.41 11.71
N GLY A 8 -17.34 -5.67 11.56
CA GLY A 8 -18.51 -5.78 12.44
C GLY A 8 -19.12 -7.18 12.43
N ASP A 9 -19.28 -7.78 11.25
CA ASP A 9 -19.79 -9.15 11.11
C ASP A 9 -18.89 -10.18 11.81
N GLN A 10 -17.57 -10.05 11.66
CA GLN A 10 -16.62 -10.96 12.30
C GLN A 10 -16.56 -10.76 13.81
N GLN A 11 -16.60 -9.50 14.28
CA GLN A 11 -16.68 -9.18 15.70
C GLN A 11 -17.94 -9.81 16.31
N GLY A 12 -19.12 -9.62 15.70
CA GLY A 12 -20.37 -10.22 16.20
C GLY A 12 -20.32 -11.75 16.26
N LYS A 13 -19.70 -12.41 15.28
CA LYS A 13 -19.48 -13.87 15.29
C LYS A 13 -18.56 -14.31 16.44
N LEU A 14 -17.46 -13.59 16.67
CA LEU A 14 -16.54 -13.87 17.78
C LEU A 14 -17.21 -13.68 19.13
N GLU A 15 -17.90 -12.57 19.33
CA GLU A 15 -18.59 -12.25 20.59
C GLU A 15 -19.66 -13.27 20.92
N LYS A 16 -20.45 -13.69 19.92
CA LYS A 16 -21.45 -14.76 20.07
C LYS A 16 -20.81 -16.09 20.45
N ARG A 17 -19.68 -16.44 19.83
CA ARG A 17 -18.97 -17.72 20.09
C ARG A 17 -18.35 -17.74 21.48
N LEU A 18 -17.82 -16.60 21.94
CA LEU A 18 -17.06 -16.50 23.18
C LEU A 18 -17.92 -16.14 24.39
N GLY A 19 -19.15 -15.68 24.18
CA GLY A 19 -20.07 -15.30 25.26
C GLY A 19 -19.76 -13.95 25.91
N PHE A 20 -19.00 -13.09 25.23
CA PHE A 20 -18.64 -11.77 25.74
C PHE A 20 -18.38 -10.75 24.63
N LYS A 21 -18.49 -9.46 24.96
CA LYS A 21 -18.19 -8.37 24.02
C LYS A 21 -16.72 -8.01 23.99
N LEU A 22 -16.21 -7.71 22.80
CA LEU A 22 -14.86 -7.16 22.59
C LEU A 22 -14.90 -5.65 22.84
N THR A 23 -13.96 -5.17 23.65
CA THR A 23 -13.81 -3.77 24.02
C THR A 23 -12.75 -3.12 23.15
N ARG A 24 -13.07 -2.06 22.41
CA ARG A 24 -12.08 -1.29 21.68
C ARG A 24 -11.50 -0.22 22.60
N TYR A 25 -10.31 -0.47 23.14
CA TYR A 25 -9.68 0.48 24.06
C TYR A 25 -9.09 1.69 23.31
N PRO A 26 -9.20 2.91 23.87
CA PRO A 26 -8.42 4.06 23.45
C PRO A 26 -6.92 3.78 23.43
N LEU A 27 -6.17 4.46 22.55
CA LEU A 27 -4.74 4.18 22.35
C LEU A 27 -3.91 4.38 23.62
N ASP A 28 -4.15 5.46 24.35
CA ASP A 28 -3.52 5.78 25.63
C ASP A 28 -3.74 4.68 26.69
N GLN A 29 -4.93 4.09 26.72
CA GLN A 29 -5.22 2.95 27.60
C GLN A 29 -4.47 1.69 27.16
N VAL A 30 -4.39 1.41 25.86
CA VAL A 30 -3.61 0.28 25.33
C VAL A 30 -2.14 0.45 25.69
N GLU A 31 -1.58 1.66 25.57
CA GLU A 31 -0.20 1.97 25.95
C GLU A 31 0.05 1.79 27.45
N ALA A 32 -0.88 2.24 28.29
CA ALA A 32 -0.80 2.01 29.73
C ALA A 32 -0.82 0.52 30.07
N TRP A 33 -1.67 -0.27 29.42
CA TRP A 33 -1.71 -1.73 29.57
C TRP A 33 -0.42 -2.40 29.10
N MET A 34 0.14 -1.99 27.96
CA MET A 34 1.42 -2.53 27.48
C MET A 34 2.54 -2.25 28.49
N ALA A 35 2.63 -1.02 29.01
CA ALA A 35 3.62 -0.67 30.02
C ALA A 35 3.42 -1.43 31.35
N HIS A 36 2.18 -1.73 31.71
CA HIS A 36 1.86 -2.58 32.87
C HIS A 36 2.30 -4.04 32.65
N LEU A 37 1.91 -4.64 31.52
CA LEU A 37 2.21 -6.04 31.17
C LEU A 37 3.71 -6.27 30.97
N ASP A 38 4.45 -5.28 30.46
CA ASP A 38 5.89 -5.39 30.29
C ASP A 38 6.63 -5.53 31.64
N LYS A 39 6.09 -4.99 32.73
CA LYS A 39 6.65 -5.21 34.09
C LYS A 39 6.49 -6.65 34.57
N ALA A 40 5.49 -7.36 34.04
CA ALA A 40 5.25 -8.77 34.35
C ALA A 40 6.09 -9.73 33.49
N TYR A 41 6.83 -9.23 32.50
CA TYR A 41 7.61 -10.05 31.56
C TYR A 41 9.11 -9.85 31.73
N ASP A 42 9.85 -10.96 31.68
CA ASP A 42 11.31 -10.98 31.63
C ASP A 42 11.74 -11.15 30.17
N ARG A 43 12.28 -10.08 29.57
CA ARG A 43 12.69 -10.07 28.16
C ARG A 43 13.94 -10.92 27.91
N ASP A 44 14.83 -11.05 28.90
CA ASP A 44 16.09 -11.78 28.77
C ASP A 44 15.82 -13.28 28.78
N ASN A 45 14.99 -13.72 29.73
CA ASN A 45 14.61 -15.12 29.89
C ASN A 45 13.37 -15.52 29.06
N LYS A 46 12.74 -14.57 28.38
CA LYS A 46 11.52 -14.74 27.57
C LYS A 46 10.36 -15.41 28.32
N GLN A 47 10.18 -15.09 29.59
CA GLN A 47 9.19 -15.72 30.47
C GLN A 47 8.46 -14.70 31.34
N LEU A 48 7.29 -15.09 31.84
CA LEU A 48 6.58 -14.28 32.82
C LEU A 48 7.27 -14.32 34.18
N ARG A 49 7.39 -13.16 34.83
CA ARG A 49 7.91 -13.02 36.20
C ARG A 49 6.92 -13.50 37.26
N ARG A 50 5.63 -13.49 36.92
CA ARG A 50 4.51 -13.96 37.74
C ARG A 50 3.37 -14.44 36.85
N ALA A 51 2.44 -15.19 37.41
CA ALA A 51 1.18 -15.46 36.74
C ALA A 51 0.44 -14.15 36.41
N LEU A 52 -0.24 -14.13 35.27
CA LEU A 52 -1.11 -13.04 34.90
C LEU A 52 -2.38 -13.07 35.75
N THR A 53 -2.90 -11.88 36.03
CA THR A 53 -4.22 -11.70 36.64
C THR A 53 -5.31 -12.00 35.61
N PRO A 54 -6.53 -12.37 36.05
CA PRO A 54 -7.66 -12.54 35.14
C PRO A 54 -7.92 -11.33 34.24
N GLU A 55 -7.70 -10.11 34.75
CA GLU A 55 -7.87 -8.87 34.01
C GLU A 55 -6.81 -8.68 32.91
N GLU A 56 -5.56 -9.03 33.19
CA GLU A 56 -4.47 -9.02 32.21
C GLU A 56 -4.69 -10.05 31.10
N ASP A 57 -5.04 -11.28 31.47
CA ASP A 57 -5.40 -12.34 30.51
C ASP A 57 -6.57 -11.90 29.64
N ARG A 58 -7.56 -11.26 30.27
CA ARG A 58 -8.73 -10.74 29.57
C ARG A 58 -8.39 -9.64 28.57
N PHE A 59 -7.51 -8.71 28.95
CA PHE A 59 -7.03 -7.66 28.06
C PHE A 59 -6.25 -8.25 26.88
N ILE A 60 -5.31 -9.16 27.14
CA ILE A 60 -4.51 -9.82 26.09
C ILE A 60 -5.41 -10.56 25.10
N LEU A 61 -6.38 -11.33 25.61
CA LEU A 61 -7.34 -12.05 24.76
C LEU A 61 -8.15 -11.09 23.89
N ASN A 62 -8.64 -9.99 24.47
CA ASN A 62 -9.40 -8.97 23.76
C ASN A 62 -8.59 -8.35 22.60
N GLU A 63 -7.38 -7.87 22.88
CA GLU A 63 -6.54 -7.22 21.88
C GLU A 63 -6.06 -8.19 20.81
N THR A 64 -5.77 -9.45 21.18
CA THR A 64 -5.41 -10.51 20.22
C THR A 64 -6.57 -10.76 19.26
N LEU A 65 -7.80 -10.89 19.77
CA LEU A 65 -8.98 -11.14 18.93
C LEU A 65 -9.31 -9.95 18.02
N LEU A 66 -9.31 -8.72 18.53
CA LEU A 66 -9.49 -7.53 17.71
C LEU A 66 -8.42 -7.43 16.62
N SER A 67 -7.16 -7.72 16.97
CA SER A 67 -6.04 -7.74 16.02
C SER A 67 -6.26 -8.73 14.88
N THR A 68 -6.92 -9.87 15.13
CA THR A 68 -7.18 -10.88 14.08
C THR A 68 -8.29 -10.50 13.09
N ILE A 69 -9.12 -9.50 13.38
CA ILE A 69 -10.26 -9.13 12.52
C ILE A 69 -10.16 -7.72 11.96
N ASP A 70 -9.40 -6.84 12.59
CA ASP A 70 -9.28 -5.43 12.25
C ASP A 70 -7.80 -5.02 12.08
N TYR A 71 -7.40 -4.92 10.81
CA TYR A 71 -6.04 -4.53 10.43
C TYR A 71 -5.66 -3.14 10.95
N LEU A 72 -6.53 -2.15 10.78
CA LEU A 72 -6.17 -0.77 11.09
C LEU A 72 -6.05 -0.58 12.59
N TYR A 73 -6.96 -1.18 13.36
CA TYR A 73 -6.87 -1.23 14.81
C TYR A 73 -5.53 -1.79 15.29
N HIS A 74 -5.09 -2.92 14.72
CA HIS A 74 -3.81 -3.54 15.04
C HIS A 74 -2.63 -2.66 14.63
N ALA A 75 -2.61 -2.20 13.38
CA ALA A 75 -1.47 -1.49 12.82
C ALA A 75 -1.20 -0.16 13.55
N GLU A 76 -2.24 0.63 13.84
CA GLU A 76 -2.10 1.91 14.55
C GLU A 76 -1.64 1.75 16.01
N ARG A 77 -1.83 0.57 16.62
CA ARG A 77 -1.44 0.29 18.02
C ARG A 77 -0.09 -0.42 18.13
N TYR A 78 0.21 -1.34 17.23
CA TYR A 78 1.29 -2.31 17.43
C TYR A 78 2.35 -2.29 16.34
N HIS A 79 2.09 -1.71 15.17
CA HIS A 79 3.12 -1.62 14.13
C HIS A 79 4.01 -0.41 14.37
N THR A 80 5.26 -0.68 14.71
CA THR A 80 6.33 0.31 14.74
C THR A 80 7.04 0.32 13.39
N ILE A 81 7.20 1.51 12.81
CA ILE A 81 7.86 1.75 11.52
C ILE A 81 8.88 2.87 11.65
N GLU A 82 9.73 3.00 10.64
CA GLU A 82 10.55 4.20 10.44
C GLU A 82 9.65 5.36 9.97
N LEU A 83 9.63 6.45 10.74
CA LEU A 83 8.89 7.66 10.42
C LEU A 83 9.67 8.53 9.42
N ASP A 84 8.91 9.27 8.63
CA ASP A 84 9.48 10.31 7.77
C ASP A 84 10.12 11.41 8.62
N ALA A 85 11.20 12.01 8.14
CA ALA A 85 11.89 13.07 8.88
C ALA A 85 10.99 14.30 9.10
N MET A 86 9.99 14.53 8.22
CA MET A 86 8.98 15.57 8.39
C MET A 86 8.02 15.29 9.56
N GLU A 87 7.96 14.04 10.03
CA GLU A 87 7.18 13.60 11.19
C GLU A 87 8.06 13.37 12.44
N GLY A 88 9.29 13.86 12.43
CA GLY A 88 10.27 13.72 13.52
C GLY A 88 11.33 12.64 13.31
N GLY A 89 11.16 11.76 12.32
CA GLY A 89 12.08 10.67 12.02
C GLY A 89 12.16 9.59 13.10
N GLY A 90 13.06 8.63 12.91
CA GLY A 90 13.27 7.53 13.87
C GLY A 90 12.15 6.48 13.83
N LEU A 91 11.99 5.74 14.94
CA LEU A 91 10.94 4.72 15.05
C LEU A 91 9.70 5.29 15.73
N GLY A 92 8.53 4.98 15.18
CA GLY A 92 7.24 5.38 15.75
C GLY A 92 6.09 4.52 15.25
N LYS A 93 4.88 4.81 15.73
CA LYS A 93 3.68 4.06 15.37
C LYS A 93 3.25 4.37 13.94
N LEU A 94 2.77 3.35 13.23
CA LEU A 94 2.21 3.52 11.91
C LEU A 94 0.89 4.29 12.00
N HIS A 95 0.87 5.49 11.44
CA HIS A 95 -0.35 6.25 11.21
C HIS A 95 -0.52 6.42 9.69
N PRO A 96 -1.57 5.83 9.08
CA PRO A 96 -1.64 5.86 7.64
C PRO A 96 -1.78 7.26 7.08
N TRP A 97 -0.92 7.58 6.13
CA TRP A 97 -1.01 8.78 5.30
C TRP A 97 -2.22 8.70 4.36
N GLU A 98 -2.59 9.81 3.71
CA GLU A 98 -3.79 9.82 2.86
C GLU A 98 -3.65 8.90 1.64
N SER A 99 -2.46 8.83 1.03
CA SER A 99 -2.11 7.87 -0.02
C SER A 99 -2.34 6.42 0.42
N GLN A 100 -1.96 6.08 1.66
CA GLN A 100 -2.15 4.75 2.22
C GLN A 100 -3.63 4.52 2.54
N ARG A 101 -4.36 5.53 3.02
CA ARG A 101 -5.81 5.47 3.25
C ARG A 101 -6.58 5.26 1.95
N ILE A 102 -6.18 5.86 0.84
CA ILE A 102 -6.76 5.60 -0.49
C ILE A 102 -6.68 4.10 -0.81
N VAL A 103 -5.51 3.47 -0.65
CA VAL A 103 -5.36 2.02 -0.86
C VAL A 103 -6.28 1.24 0.07
N LEU A 104 -6.29 1.56 1.38
CA LEU A 104 -7.14 0.85 2.34
C LEU A 104 -8.63 0.98 2.02
N ARG A 105 -9.11 2.12 1.50
CA ARG A 105 -10.49 2.30 1.03
C ARG A 105 -10.81 1.35 -0.13
N HIS A 106 -9.89 1.22 -1.10
CA HIS A 106 -10.05 0.25 -2.19
C HIS A 106 -10.05 -1.20 -1.69
N LEU A 107 -9.10 -1.56 -0.81
CA LEU A 107 -9.04 -2.91 -0.22
C LEU A 107 -10.32 -3.25 0.55
N ALA A 108 -10.88 -2.29 1.29
CA ALA A 108 -12.15 -2.45 2.01
C ALA A 108 -13.31 -2.75 1.05
N LYS A 109 -13.47 -1.94 -0.01
CA LYS A 109 -14.50 -2.16 -1.03
C LYS A 109 -14.36 -3.53 -1.68
N TRP A 110 -13.15 -3.93 -2.05
CA TRP A 110 -12.91 -5.18 -2.76
C TRP A 110 -13.01 -6.41 -1.85
N GLN A 111 -12.69 -6.26 -0.57
CA GLN A 111 -12.98 -7.28 0.43
C GLN A 111 -14.48 -7.55 0.50
N GLU A 112 -15.30 -6.50 0.54
CA GLU A 112 -16.75 -6.63 0.56
C GLU A 112 -17.27 -7.38 -0.67
N GLU A 113 -16.83 -6.99 -1.87
CA GLU A 113 -17.20 -7.67 -3.11
C GLU A 113 -16.88 -9.17 -3.08
N ASP A 114 -15.69 -9.56 -2.61
CA ASP A 114 -15.29 -10.97 -2.52
C ASP A 114 -16.08 -11.73 -1.45
N TYR A 115 -16.38 -11.11 -0.32
CA TYR A 115 -17.20 -11.72 0.73
C TYR A 115 -18.64 -11.92 0.26
N ASP A 116 -19.21 -10.97 -0.49
CA ASP A 116 -20.54 -11.10 -1.06
C ASP A 116 -20.59 -12.20 -2.15
N ARG A 117 -19.50 -12.40 -2.91
CA ARG A 117 -19.36 -13.56 -3.81
C ARG A 117 -19.39 -14.88 -3.05
N VAL A 118 -18.57 -14.99 -1.99
CA VAL A 118 -18.52 -16.20 -1.16
C VAL A 118 -19.88 -16.47 -0.51
N ALA A 119 -20.58 -15.43 -0.02
CA ALA A 119 -21.93 -15.57 0.54
C ALA A 119 -22.94 -16.11 -0.49
N ARG A 120 -22.77 -15.75 -1.77
CA ARG A 120 -23.54 -16.29 -2.91
C ARG A 120 -23.04 -17.65 -3.40
N LYS A 121 -22.09 -18.28 -2.71
CA LYS A 121 -21.42 -19.54 -3.11
C LYS A 121 -20.67 -19.45 -4.44
N GLU A 122 -20.30 -18.24 -4.86
CA GLU A 122 -19.44 -18.01 -6.01
C GLU A 122 -17.96 -18.18 -5.61
N LYS A 123 -17.10 -18.47 -6.58
CA LYS A 123 -15.65 -18.50 -6.35
C LYS A 123 -15.15 -17.08 -6.07
N ALA A 124 -14.42 -16.89 -4.98
CA ALA A 124 -13.71 -15.64 -4.71
C ALA A 124 -12.66 -15.36 -5.78
N ILE A 125 -12.35 -14.08 -6.00
CA ILE A 125 -11.33 -13.66 -6.98
C ILE A 125 -9.98 -13.45 -6.29
N GLY A 126 -10.01 -12.92 -5.07
CA GLY A 126 -8.85 -12.34 -4.38
C GLY A 126 -8.70 -10.85 -4.70
N ILE A 127 -8.02 -10.13 -3.82
CA ILE A 127 -7.67 -8.73 -4.06
C ILE A 127 -6.29 -8.68 -4.72
N LEU A 128 -6.25 -8.38 -6.02
CA LEU A 128 -5.02 -8.15 -6.77
C LEU A 128 -5.00 -6.71 -7.29
N ALA A 129 -4.09 -5.89 -6.75
CA ALA A 129 -4.01 -4.46 -7.02
C ALA A 129 -2.73 -4.11 -7.77
N ALA A 130 -2.85 -3.37 -8.87
CA ALA A 130 -1.75 -2.69 -9.55
C ALA A 130 -1.81 -1.21 -9.17
N VAL A 131 -0.86 -0.77 -8.35
CA VAL A 131 -0.81 0.57 -7.76
C VAL A 131 0.24 1.40 -8.48
N ASN A 132 -0.20 2.21 -9.45
CA ASN A 132 0.66 3.20 -10.10
C ASN A 132 0.71 4.47 -9.24
N LYS A 133 1.90 4.97 -8.94
CA LYS A 133 2.03 6.06 -7.96
C LYS A 133 3.09 7.10 -8.33
N ALA A 134 2.93 8.30 -7.77
CA ALA A 134 4.01 9.27 -7.61
C ALA A 134 5.09 8.76 -6.61
N ARG A 135 6.25 9.42 -6.56
CA ARG A 135 7.34 9.06 -5.64
C ARG A 135 7.01 9.42 -4.19
N GLN A 136 7.66 8.73 -3.24
CA GLN A 136 7.68 9.06 -1.81
C GLN A 136 6.32 9.13 -1.08
N LEU A 137 5.37 8.28 -1.46
CA LEU A 137 4.03 8.18 -0.86
C LEU A 137 3.90 7.06 0.20
N GLY A 138 5.01 6.49 0.69
CA GLY A 138 4.97 5.50 1.79
C GLY A 138 4.26 4.16 1.48
N LEU A 139 4.02 3.83 0.21
CA LEU A 139 3.27 2.61 -0.19
C LEU A 139 3.93 1.31 0.25
N THR A 140 5.26 1.23 0.16
CA THR A 140 6.01 0.06 0.63
C THR A 140 5.75 -0.20 2.11
N ALA A 141 5.69 0.84 2.94
CA ALA A 141 5.48 0.70 4.39
C ALA A 141 4.10 0.11 4.72
N ILE A 142 3.02 0.61 4.09
CA ILE A 142 1.68 0.06 4.31
C ILE A 142 1.57 -1.39 3.79
N CYS A 143 2.21 -1.72 2.66
CA CYS A 143 2.18 -3.09 2.13
C CYS A 143 2.97 -4.08 3.01
N ARG A 144 4.11 -3.65 3.58
CA ARG A 144 4.84 -4.44 4.59
C ARG A 144 4.00 -4.64 5.85
N SER A 145 3.39 -3.57 6.35
CA SER A 145 2.46 -3.61 7.48
C SER A 145 1.31 -4.59 7.23
N LEU A 146 0.63 -4.54 6.10
CA LEU A 146 -0.42 -5.51 5.73
C LEU A 146 0.10 -6.96 5.68
N SER A 147 1.31 -7.16 5.15
CA SER A 147 1.94 -8.48 5.07
C SER A 147 2.27 -9.05 6.45
N VAL A 148 2.91 -8.26 7.31
CA VAL A 148 3.26 -8.64 8.68
C VAL A 148 2.01 -8.91 9.50
N HIS A 149 0.98 -8.06 9.39
CA HIS A 149 -0.29 -8.29 10.08
C HIS A 149 -0.86 -9.67 9.76
N ARG A 150 -0.91 -10.05 8.49
CA ARG A 150 -1.41 -11.36 8.06
C ARG A 150 -0.50 -12.50 8.53
N LEU A 151 0.82 -12.31 8.50
CA LEU A 151 1.80 -13.29 8.97
C LEU A 151 1.67 -13.60 10.48
N THR A 152 1.39 -12.57 11.29
CA THR A 152 1.44 -12.68 12.76
C THR A 152 0.08 -12.94 13.39
N THR A 153 -1.02 -12.64 12.70
CA THR A 153 -2.38 -12.79 13.27
C THR A 153 -3.19 -13.93 12.68
N VAL A 154 -2.75 -14.55 11.58
CA VAL A 154 -3.47 -15.65 10.92
C VAL A 154 -2.53 -16.85 10.74
N PRO A 155 -2.92 -18.06 11.20
CA PRO A 155 -2.13 -19.27 10.95
C PRO A 155 -2.09 -19.67 9.47
N GLY A 156 -0.99 -20.29 9.05
CA GLY A 156 -0.82 -20.91 7.73
C GLY A 156 -0.67 -19.92 6.57
N VAL A 157 -0.35 -18.65 6.85
CA VAL A 157 -0.22 -17.62 5.81
C VAL A 157 1.15 -17.69 5.15
N ARG A 158 1.14 -17.71 3.81
CA ARG A 158 2.35 -17.72 2.99
C ARG A 158 2.49 -16.38 2.28
N VAL A 159 3.62 -15.72 2.48
CA VAL A 159 3.87 -14.37 1.95
C VAL A 159 5.04 -14.37 0.99
N LEU A 160 4.88 -13.66 -0.13
CA LEU A 160 5.97 -13.29 -1.01
C LEU A 160 6.24 -11.78 -0.93
N ALA A 161 7.49 -11.41 -0.75
CA ALA A 161 7.96 -10.03 -0.84
C ALA A 161 9.03 -9.94 -1.93
N GLY A 162 8.92 -9.02 -2.86
CA GLY A 162 9.93 -8.87 -3.90
C GLY A 162 10.25 -7.43 -4.25
N SER A 163 11.51 -7.21 -4.62
CA SER A 163 12.01 -5.94 -5.11
C SER A 163 13.11 -6.17 -6.15
N ILE A 164 13.57 -5.10 -6.78
CA ILE A 164 14.46 -5.14 -7.94
C ILE A 164 15.80 -5.85 -7.71
N ASP A 165 16.46 -5.59 -6.58
CA ASP A 165 17.81 -6.07 -6.25
C ASP A 165 17.90 -6.53 -4.78
N GLU A 166 19.06 -7.11 -4.41
CA GLU A 166 19.32 -7.64 -3.07
C GLU A 166 19.24 -6.56 -1.98
N ASP A 167 19.76 -5.36 -2.25
CA ASP A 167 19.73 -4.24 -1.29
C ASP A 167 18.30 -3.82 -0.98
N LYS A 168 17.44 -3.74 -2.02
CA LYS A 168 16.03 -3.40 -1.84
C LYS A 168 15.26 -4.54 -1.19
N VAL A 169 15.59 -5.80 -1.47
CA VAL A 169 15.05 -6.95 -0.72
C VAL A 169 15.42 -6.88 0.76
N MET A 170 16.68 -6.56 1.06
CA MET A 170 17.14 -6.34 2.43
C MET A 170 16.39 -5.19 3.12
N ALA A 171 16.03 -4.14 2.40
CA ALA A 171 15.19 -3.07 2.93
C ALA A 171 13.76 -3.56 3.27
N LEU A 172 13.17 -4.46 2.47
CA LEU A 172 11.87 -5.07 2.81
C LEU A 172 11.98 -5.93 4.07
N TYR A 173 13.00 -6.79 4.13
CA TYR A 173 13.28 -7.65 5.28
C TYR A 173 13.44 -6.82 6.56
N THR A 174 14.26 -5.76 6.52
CA THR A 174 14.48 -4.90 7.67
C THR A 174 13.18 -4.26 8.15
N LYS A 175 12.33 -3.78 7.23
CA LYS A 175 11.03 -3.19 7.61
C LYS A 175 10.10 -4.20 8.27
N ASP A 176 10.05 -5.43 7.77
CA ASP A 176 9.25 -6.47 8.40
C ASP A 176 9.77 -6.83 9.79
N LYS A 177 11.10 -6.96 9.93
CA LYS A 177 11.76 -7.20 11.22
C LYS A 177 11.48 -6.07 12.20
N THR A 178 11.57 -4.82 11.79
CA THR A 178 11.22 -3.67 12.64
C THR A 178 9.81 -3.83 13.21
N ILE A 179 8.82 -4.19 12.39
CA ILE A 179 7.45 -4.40 12.88
C ILE A 179 7.41 -5.61 13.84
N ILE A 180 7.89 -6.78 13.41
CA ILE A 180 7.82 -8.04 14.16
C ILE A 180 8.53 -7.94 15.52
N GLU A 181 9.69 -7.30 15.56
CA GLU A 181 10.51 -7.23 16.77
C GLU A 181 9.98 -6.24 17.80
N ASN A 182 9.19 -5.26 17.37
CA ASN A 182 8.55 -4.26 18.22
C ASN A 182 7.11 -4.63 18.62
N LEU A 183 6.58 -5.78 18.17
CA LEU A 183 5.32 -6.31 18.69
C LEU A 183 5.47 -6.62 20.19
N PRO A 184 4.43 -6.38 21.02
CA PRO A 184 4.46 -6.77 22.41
C PRO A 184 4.59 -8.29 22.53
N TRP A 185 5.20 -8.78 23.61
CA TRP A 185 5.58 -10.19 23.76
C TRP A 185 4.40 -11.17 23.61
N TRP A 186 3.19 -10.72 23.93
CA TRP A 186 1.95 -11.51 23.82
C TRP A 186 1.31 -11.49 22.41
N LEU A 187 1.72 -10.57 21.52
CA LEU A 187 1.37 -10.60 20.08
C LEU A 187 2.49 -11.10 19.20
N ARG A 188 3.74 -11.07 19.67
CA ARG A 188 4.91 -11.44 18.88
C ARG A 188 4.95 -12.97 18.72
N PRO A 189 4.78 -13.50 17.49
CA PRO A 189 4.87 -14.93 17.29
C PRO A 189 6.30 -15.44 17.46
N GLU A 190 6.41 -16.71 17.83
CA GLU A 190 7.68 -17.41 17.88
C GLU A 190 8.26 -17.58 16.48
N VAL A 191 9.49 -17.11 16.30
CA VAL A 191 10.27 -17.29 15.08
C VAL A 191 11.03 -18.61 15.18
N LYS A 192 10.68 -19.58 14.32
CA LYS A 192 11.34 -20.89 14.24
C LYS A 192 12.64 -20.80 13.46
N TYR A 193 12.63 -20.05 12.38
CA TYR A 193 13.77 -19.89 11.48
C TYR A 193 13.75 -18.48 10.86
N ASP A 194 14.91 -17.85 10.76
CA ASP A 194 15.10 -16.51 10.23
C ASP A 194 16.41 -16.47 9.44
N GLU A 195 16.30 -16.48 8.12
CA GLU A 195 17.43 -16.24 7.23
C GLU A 195 17.31 -14.85 6.62
N LYS A 196 18.28 -14.02 7.00
CA LYS A 196 18.34 -12.60 6.69
C LYS A 196 18.18 -12.38 5.18
N GLY A 197 17.12 -11.66 4.80
CA GLY A 197 16.87 -11.33 3.39
C GLY A 197 16.36 -12.48 2.52
N ALA A 198 16.16 -13.68 3.08
CA ALA A 198 15.70 -14.86 2.32
C ALA A 198 14.33 -15.34 2.80
N HIS A 199 14.17 -15.74 4.07
CA HIS A 199 12.86 -16.12 4.61
C HIS A 199 12.77 -16.12 6.14
N ILE A 200 11.57 -15.83 6.65
CA ILE A 200 11.22 -15.93 8.07
C ILE A 200 10.08 -16.94 8.22
N HIS A 201 10.22 -17.89 9.14
CA HIS A 201 9.23 -18.92 9.45
C HIS A 201 8.76 -18.83 10.90
N PHE A 202 7.44 -18.81 11.10
CA PHE A 202 6.80 -18.79 12.41
C PHE A 202 6.26 -20.19 12.74
N GLY A 203 6.94 -20.90 13.63
CA GLY A 203 6.71 -22.34 13.85
C GLY A 203 5.29 -22.68 14.27
N LYS A 204 4.79 -22.04 15.33
CA LYS A 204 3.46 -22.28 15.88
C LYS A 204 2.32 -21.81 14.98
N LEU A 205 2.54 -20.72 14.24
CA LEU A 205 1.55 -20.23 13.28
C LEU A 205 1.56 -21.00 11.96
N ALA A 206 2.62 -21.76 11.66
CA ALA A 206 2.86 -22.34 10.34
C ALA A 206 2.84 -21.31 9.19
N SER A 207 3.06 -20.03 9.51
CA SER A 207 3.16 -18.92 8.57
C SER A 207 4.61 -18.68 8.18
N HIS A 208 4.85 -18.19 6.96
CA HIS A 208 6.20 -17.83 6.51
C HIS A 208 6.18 -16.75 5.43
N ILE A 209 7.29 -16.04 5.34
CA ILE A 209 7.56 -15.07 4.29
C ILE A 209 8.82 -15.46 3.53
N LEU A 210 8.74 -15.39 2.20
CA LEU A 210 9.86 -15.52 1.28
C LEU A 210 10.16 -14.14 0.68
N TYR A 211 11.44 -13.81 0.57
CA TYR A 211 11.91 -12.63 -0.16
C TYR A 211 12.55 -13.06 -1.48
N GLN A 212 12.23 -12.36 -2.58
CA GLN A 212 12.78 -12.65 -3.91
C GLN A 212 13.24 -11.39 -4.63
N VAL A 213 14.29 -11.56 -5.43
CA VAL A 213 14.92 -10.49 -6.20
C VAL A 213 14.38 -10.49 -7.63
N GLY A 214 14.02 -9.31 -8.15
CA GLY A 214 13.45 -9.13 -9.49
C GLY A 214 14.44 -9.31 -10.63
N SER A 215 15.73 -9.43 -10.32
CA SER A 215 16.79 -9.82 -11.26
C SER A 215 16.80 -11.31 -11.61
N GLN A 216 15.96 -12.12 -10.94
CA GLN A 216 15.76 -13.53 -11.31
C GLN A 216 15.14 -13.63 -12.71
N LYS A 217 15.76 -14.41 -13.59
CA LYS A 217 15.27 -14.66 -14.97
C LYS A 217 14.08 -15.61 -15.03
N SER A 218 13.88 -16.41 -13.98
CA SER A 218 12.80 -17.36 -13.80
C SER A 218 12.67 -17.72 -12.32
N GLY A 219 11.56 -18.33 -11.93
CA GLY A 219 11.41 -18.93 -10.60
C GLY A 219 10.75 -18.01 -9.58
N VAL A 220 10.33 -16.81 -9.96
CA VAL A 220 9.60 -15.90 -9.06
C VAL A 220 8.28 -16.58 -8.68
N GLY A 221 8.15 -16.95 -7.41
CA GLY A 221 7.02 -17.68 -6.85
C GLY A 221 6.77 -19.10 -7.37
N GLN A 222 7.61 -19.66 -8.27
CA GLN A 222 7.37 -20.99 -8.85
C GLN A 222 7.39 -22.11 -7.79
N GLY A 223 6.56 -23.14 -8.01
CA GLY A 223 6.47 -24.33 -7.15
C GLY A 223 5.81 -24.09 -5.79
N ARG A 224 5.22 -22.90 -5.58
CA ARG A 224 4.59 -22.49 -4.32
C ARG A 224 3.28 -21.76 -4.61
N GLN A 225 2.53 -21.47 -3.55
CA GLN A 225 1.33 -20.63 -3.61
C GLN A 225 1.40 -19.61 -2.46
N PHE A 226 1.01 -18.36 -2.73
CA PHE A 226 1.15 -17.26 -1.77
C PHE A 226 -0.19 -16.59 -1.49
N ASP A 227 -0.57 -16.52 -0.22
CA ASP A 227 -1.84 -15.94 0.22
C ASP A 227 -1.75 -14.41 0.29
N VAL A 228 -0.55 -13.89 0.61
CA VAL A 228 -0.24 -12.46 0.53
C VAL A 228 1.00 -12.24 -0.33
N SER A 229 1.02 -11.19 -1.14
CA SER A 229 2.19 -10.86 -1.95
C SER A 229 2.34 -9.36 -2.13
N HIS A 230 3.58 -8.89 -2.07
CA HIS A 230 3.93 -7.50 -2.36
C HIS A 230 5.20 -7.45 -3.21
N LEU A 231 5.07 -7.00 -4.46
CA LEU A 231 6.20 -6.71 -5.32
C LEU A 231 6.27 -5.18 -5.53
N THR A 232 7.44 -4.59 -5.25
CA THR A 232 7.67 -3.15 -5.32
C THR A 232 8.62 -2.78 -6.46
N GLU A 233 8.49 -1.55 -6.95
CA GLU A 233 9.27 -0.99 -8.07
C GLU A 233 9.19 -1.85 -9.35
N CYS A 234 8.01 -2.45 -9.60
CA CYS A 234 7.81 -3.45 -10.67
C CYS A 234 8.15 -2.94 -12.09
N ALA A 235 7.99 -1.65 -12.37
CA ALA A 235 8.35 -1.07 -13.67
C ALA A 235 9.86 -1.09 -13.95
N SER A 236 10.67 -1.20 -12.89
CA SER A 236 12.13 -1.25 -12.96
C SER A 236 12.68 -2.68 -12.99
N TRP A 237 11.84 -3.71 -12.93
CA TRP A 237 12.34 -5.08 -12.92
C TRP A 237 12.92 -5.44 -14.30
N PRO A 238 14.12 -6.03 -14.36
CA PRO A 238 14.77 -6.35 -15.63
C PRO A 238 14.09 -7.50 -16.40
N TYR A 239 13.41 -8.41 -15.69
CA TYR A 239 12.69 -9.54 -16.27
C TYR A 239 11.21 -9.53 -15.83
N PRO A 240 10.43 -8.51 -16.20
CA PRO A 240 9.08 -8.32 -15.66
C PRO A 240 8.10 -9.43 -16.10
N MET A 241 8.41 -10.16 -17.17
CA MET A 241 7.63 -11.33 -17.57
C MET A 241 7.64 -12.46 -16.54
N THR A 242 8.61 -12.51 -15.62
CA THR A 242 8.57 -13.45 -14.49
C THR A 242 7.39 -13.15 -13.56
N ILE A 243 6.97 -11.89 -13.44
CA ILE A 243 5.78 -11.52 -12.67
C ILE A 243 4.53 -12.17 -13.29
N GLU A 244 4.37 -12.06 -14.61
CA GLU A 244 3.19 -12.62 -15.30
C GLU A 244 3.25 -14.15 -15.45
N ASN A 245 4.38 -14.70 -15.89
CA ASN A 245 4.47 -16.10 -16.29
C ASN A 245 4.72 -17.04 -15.11
N ASP A 246 5.47 -16.59 -14.11
CA ASP A 246 5.89 -17.44 -12.99
C ASP A 246 5.07 -17.16 -11.75
N PHE A 247 4.93 -15.89 -11.39
CA PHE A 247 4.32 -15.50 -10.13
C PHE A 247 2.78 -15.51 -10.17
N TYR A 248 2.13 -15.05 -11.24
CA TYR A 248 0.65 -15.03 -11.29
C TYR A 248 -0.02 -16.40 -11.08
N PRO A 249 0.51 -17.51 -11.64
CA PRO A 249 0.00 -18.84 -11.35
C PRO A 249 0.08 -19.22 -9.86
N ALA A 250 1.04 -18.66 -9.11
CA ALA A 250 1.22 -18.92 -7.68
C ALA A 250 0.20 -18.17 -6.80
N ILE A 251 -0.59 -17.24 -7.35
CA ILE A 251 -1.59 -16.49 -6.59
C ILE A 251 -2.89 -17.30 -6.56
N PRO A 252 -3.43 -17.69 -5.39
CA PRO A 252 -4.68 -18.42 -5.30
C PRO A 252 -5.92 -17.54 -5.45
N ARG A 253 -7.07 -18.19 -5.68
CA ARG A 253 -8.39 -17.56 -5.70
C ARG A 253 -9.08 -17.78 -4.36
N SER A 254 -8.93 -16.84 -3.43
CA SER A 254 -9.54 -16.86 -2.11
C SER A 254 -9.94 -15.45 -1.68
N ALA A 255 -11.01 -15.32 -0.88
CA ALA A 255 -11.41 -14.04 -0.29
C ALA A 255 -10.38 -13.49 0.71
N THR A 256 -9.39 -14.30 1.09
CA THR A 256 -8.27 -13.92 1.95
C THR A 256 -7.01 -13.56 1.17
N THR A 257 -6.99 -13.75 -0.16
CA THR A 257 -5.86 -13.43 -1.02
C THR A 257 -5.67 -11.93 -1.14
N LEU A 258 -4.42 -11.46 -0.93
CA LEU A 258 -4.01 -10.08 -1.15
C LEU A 258 -2.72 -10.04 -1.96
N CYS A 259 -2.73 -9.45 -3.15
CA CYS A 259 -1.52 -9.17 -3.90
C CYS A 259 -1.51 -7.68 -4.27
N ILE A 260 -0.40 -7.01 -3.98
CA ILE A 260 -0.18 -5.63 -4.37
C ILE A 260 1.10 -5.58 -5.18
N LEU A 261 0.99 -5.16 -6.44
CA LEU A 261 2.11 -4.70 -7.24
C LEU A 261 2.10 -3.18 -7.20
N GLU A 262 3.23 -2.57 -6.90
CA GLU A 262 3.33 -1.12 -6.90
C GLU A 262 4.59 -0.65 -7.60
N SER A 263 4.49 0.49 -8.30
CA SER A 263 5.62 1.12 -8.95
C SER A 263 5.36 2.57 -9.32
N THR A 264 6.44 3.32 -9.50
CA THR A 264 6.43 4.51 -10.34
C THR A 264 6.39 4.12 -11.82
N ALA A 265 5.89 4.98 -12.69
CA ALA A 265 5.64 4.62 -14.08
C ALA A 265 6.89 4.23 -14.91
N GLN A 266 8.07 4.79 -14.59
CA GLN A 266 9.34 4.56 -15.31
C GLN A 266 9.25 4.72 -16.84
N GLY A 267 8.38 5.63 -17.29
CA GLY A 267 8.20 5.96 -18.70
C GLY A 267 7.22 5.07 -19.45
N ARG A 268 6.93 5.48 -20.68
CA ARG A 268 5.93 4.86 -21.55
C ARG A 268 6.49 3.68 -22.35
N GLY A 269 5.66 2.65 -22.56
CA GLY A 269 6.00 1.50 -23.40
C GLY A 269 6.84 0.42 -22.71
N ASN A 270 7.07 0.56 -21.40
CA ASN A 270 7.59 -0.53 -20.59
C ASN A 270 6.46 -1.51 -20.21
N TRP A 271 6.83 -2.63 -19.60
CA TRP A 271 5.87 -3.64 -19.16
C TRP A 271 4.80 -3.08 -18.21
N TRP A 272 5.19 -2.20 -17.28
CA TRP A 272 4.26 -1.64 -16.29
C TRP A 272 3.19 -0.76 -16.93
N HIS A 273 3.56 0.07 -17.90
CA HIS A 273 2.64 0.85 -18.71
C HIS A 273 1.63 -0.07 -19.42
N ASP A 274 2.11 -1.09 -20.12
CA ASP A 274 1.23 -1.98 -20.88
C ASP A 274 0.34 -2.83 -19.96
N PHE A 275 0.86 -3.29 -18.83
CA PHE A 275 0.11 -4.01 -17.81
C PHE A 275 -0.99 -3.15 -17.18
N THR A 276 -0.64 -1.95 -16.71
CA THR A 276 -1.59 -1.07 -16.01
C THR A 276 -2.63 -0.46 -16.96
N GLU A 277 -2.26 -0.05 -18.18
CA GLU A 277 -3.21 0.48 -19.16
C GLU A 277 -4.19 -0.60 -19.65
N ARG A 278 -3.74 -1.86 -19.79
CA ARG A 278 -4.66 -2.99 -20.07
C ARG A 278 -5.74 -3.09 -18.99
N ILE A 279 -5.35 -3.01 -17.71
CA ILE A 279 -6.30 -3.09 -16.59
C ILE A 279 -7.20 -1.86 -16.55
N ARG A 280 -6.63 -0.67 -16.66
CA ARG A 280 -7.34 0.61 -16.49
C ARG A 280 -8.34 0.88 -17.61
N ILE A 281 -7.95 0.63 -18.87
CA ILE A 281 -8.77 0.97 -20.05
C ILE A 281 -9.65 -0.19 -20.49
N LYS A 282 -9.08 -1.40 -20.58
CA LYS A 282 -9.81 -2.57 -21.12
C LYS A 282 -10.51 -3.38 -20.03
N GLY A 283 -10.23 -3.08 -18.77
CA GLY A 283 -10.65 -3.89 -17.64
C GLY A 283 -9.80 -5.15 -17.48
N SER A 284 -9.87 -5.73 -16.29
CA SER A 284 -9.33 -7.05 -16.01
C SER A 284 -10.29 -7.81 -15.11
N TYR A 285 -10.42 -9.11 -15.35
CA TYR A 285 -11.24 -9.97 -14.51
C TYR A 285 -10.68 -10.07 -13.07
N ARG A 286 -9.35 -10.01 -12.92
CA ARG A 286 -8.68 -10.31 -11.64
C ARG A 286 -7.93 -9.12 -11.07
N TRP A 287 -7.25 -8.36 -11.92
CA TRP A 287 -6.45 -7.22 -11.50
C TRP A 287 -7.28 -5.97 -11.42
N ARG A 288 -6.99 -5.13 -10.43
CA ARG A 288 -7.66 -3.85 -10.22
C ARG A 288 -6.62 -2.73 -10.17
N TYR A 289 -6.91 -1.62 -10.80
CA TYR A 289 -6.00 -0.48 -10.91
C TYR A 289 -6.24 0.53 -9.77
N ILE A 290 -5.16 1.06 -9.20
CA ILE A 290 -5.17 2.21 -8.30
C ILE A 290 -4.12 3.20 -8.83
N PHE A 291 -4.49 4.48 -8.89
CA PHE A 291 -3.54 5.56 -9.12
C PHE A 291 -3.45 6.47 -7.89
N ILE A 292 -2.23 6.83 -7.49
CA ILE A 292 -2.00 7.73 -6.37
C ILE A 292 -1.13 8.91 -6.81
N PRO A 293 -1.72 10.12 -6.91
CA PRO A 293 -1.02 11.32 -7.37
C PRO A 293 -0.14 11.92 -6.26
N TRP A 294 0.78 12.81 -6.65
CA TRP A 294 1.66 13.51 -5.70
C TRP A 294 0.88 14.37 -4.68
N TYR A 295 -0.21 15.01 -5.14
CA TYR A 295 -1.04 15.89 -4.32
C TYR A 295 -1.96 15.15 -3.34
N ALA A 296 -1.93 13.80 -3.31
CA ALA A 296 -2.69 13.03 -2.35
C ALA A 296 -2.28 13.36 -0.90
N GLU A 297 -1.01 13.75 -0.69
CA GLU A 297 -0.50 14.17 0.62
C GLU A 297 -0.54 15.69 0.77
N GLU A 298 -1.54 16.20 1.50
CA GLU A 298 -1.76 17.64 1.68
C GLU A 298 -0.62 18.40 2.37
N ASN A 299 0.19 17.69 3.16
CA ASN A 299 1.27 18.27 3.98
C ASN A 299 2.66 18.00 3.40
N LYS A 300 2.74 17.38 2.21
CA LYS A 300 4.00 17.18 1.49
C LYS A 300 4.07 18.12 0.30
N TYR A 301 5.30 18.28 -0.19
CA TYR A 301 5.58 18.99 -1.45
C TYR A 301 5.10 20.43 -1.41
N THR A 302 5.59 21.17 -0.41
CA THR A 302 5.21 22.56 -0.13
C THR A 302 6.44 23.44 -0.03
N PHE A 303 6.37 24.63 -0.60
CA PHE A 303 7.32 25.72 -0.38
C PHE A 303 6.56 26.97 0.03
N THR A 304 7.14 27.78 0.91
CA THR A 304 6.55 29.08 1.27
C THR A 304 6.65 30.04 0.08
N PRO A 305 5.53 30.52 -0.49
CA PRO A 305 5.59 31.47 -1.58
C PRO A 305 6.13 32.82 -1.10
N PRO A 306 6.95 33.52 -1.91
CA PRO A 306 7.38 34.88 -1.56
C PRO A 306 6.20 35.84 -1.54
N SER A 307 6.35 36.93 -0.79
CA SER A 307 5.30 37.96 -0.69
C SER A 307 4.92 38.50 -2.08
N GLY A 308 3.62 38.55 -2.37
CA GLY A 308 3.09 39.02 -3.65
C GLY A 308 3.21 38.03 -4.81
N TRP A 309 3.65 36.79 -4.57
CA TRP A 309 3.66 35.75 -5.60
C TRP A 309 2.26 35.53 -6.17
N LYS A 310 2.22 35.34 -7.50
CA LYS A 310 1.03 34.95 -8.24
C LYS A 310 1.40 33.77 -9.13
N PRO A 311 0.54 32.73 -9.21
CA PRO A 311 0.81 31.57 -10.04
C PRO A 311 0.84 31.97 -11.52
N SER A 312 1.75 31.38 -12.30
CA SER A 312 1.71 31.49 -13.75
C SER A 312 0.49 30.79 -14.37
N ASP A 313 0.22 31.08 -15.64
CA ASP A 313 -0.86 30.43 -16.40
C ASP A 313 -0.74 28.90 -16.41
N ILE A 314 0.49 28.36 -16.49
CA ILE A 314 0.71 26.91 -16.49
C ILE A 314 0.41 26.31 -15.11
N ALA A 315 0.74 27.02 -14.03
CA ALA A 315 0.39 26.61 -12.67
C ALA A 315 -1.14 26.66 -12.46
N ILE A 316 -1.83 27.69 -12.96
CA ILE A 316 -3.30 27.76 -12.90
C ILE A 316 -3.93 26.59 -13.68
N MET A 317 -3.42 26.28 -14.88
CA MET A 317 -3.90 25.14 -15.66
C MET A 317 -3.67 23.80 -14.94
N HIS A 318 -2.52 23.63 -14.27
CA HIS A 318 -2.24 22.45 -13.46
C HIS A 318 -3.20 22.33 -12.27
N ALA A 319 -3.38 23.41 -11.49
CA ALA A 319 -4.30 23.41 -10.35
C ALA A 319 -5.75 23.09 -10.78
N LYS A 320 -6.19 23.62 -11.92
CA LYS A 320 -7.50 23.29 -12.51
C LYS A 320 -7.58 21.81 -12.87
N LYS A 321 -6.57 21.26 -13.53
CA LYS A 321 -6.51 19.84 -13.89
C LYS A 321 -6.57 18.93 -12.66
N VAL A 322 -5.85 19.28 -11.60
CA VAL A 322 -5.90 18.58 -10.31
C VAL A 322 -7.32 18.60 -9.74
N HIS A 323 -7.94 19.78 -9.68
CA HIS A 323 -9.30 19.93 -9.15
C HIS A 323 -10.33 19.09 -9.92
N GLU A 324 -10.24 19.07 -11.24
CA GLU A 324 -11.16 18.33 -12.12
C GLU A 324 -10.98 16.81 -12.02
N THR A 325 -9.76 16.33 -11.84
CA THR A 325 -9.45 14.89 -11.91
C THR A 325 -9.30 14.21 -10.55
N SER A 326 -9.00 14.95 -9.48
CA SER A 326 -8.80 14.35 -8.17
C SER A 326 -10.01 13.57 -7.62
N PRO A 327 -11.29 13.90 -7.91
CA PRO A 327 -12.41 13.07 -7.44
C PRO A 327 -12.29 11.60 -7.86
N GLU A 328 -11.73 11.33 -9.05
CA GLU A 328 -11.51 9.98 -9.57
C GLU A 328 -10.43 9.24 -8.77
N TRP A 329 -9.35 9.93 -8.39
CA TRP A 329 -8.15 9.31 -7.82
C TRP A 329 -8.09 9.31 -6.31
N VAL A 330 -8.60 10.36 -5.66
CA VAL A 330 -8.55 10.53 -4.20
C VAL A 330 -9.95 10.55 -3.56
N GLY A 331 -11.01 10.51 -4.36
CA GLY A 331 -12.41 10.45 -3.90
C GLY A 331 -13.04 11.81 -3.58
N ARG A 332 -12.33 12.92 -3.80
CA ARG A 332 -12.83 14.29 -3.61
C ARG A 332 -12.09 15.29 -4.51
N ALA A 333 -12.72 16.43 -4.76
CA ALA A 333 -12.10 17.54 -5.46
C ALA A 333 -11.05 18.21 -4.56
N ILE A 334 -9.83 18.39 -5.08
CA ILE A 334 -8.70 18.99 -4.38
C ILE A 334 -8.46 20.37 -4.96
N MET A 335 -8.31 21.37 -4.11
CA MET A 335 -7.76 22.66 -4.48
C MET A 335 -6.34 22.73 -3.90
N LEU A 336 -5.34 22.86 -4.77
CA LEU A 336 -3.96 22.98 -4.31
C LEU A 336 -3.80 24.24 -3.46
N LYS A 337 -3.16 24.09 -2.30
CA LYS A 337 -2.80 25.23 -1.45
C LYS A 337 -1.72 26.06 -2.17
N PRO A 338 -1.63 27.39 -1.91
CA PRO A 338 -0.60 28.24 -2.49
C PRO A 338 0.81 27.66 -2.36
N GLU A 339 1.12 27.04 -1.21
CA GLU A 339 2.43 26.45 -0.92
C GLU A 339 2.73 25.21 -1.79
N GLN A 340 1.72 24.38 -2.06
CA GLN A 340 1.86 23.22 -2.94
C GLN A 340 1.97 23.66 -4.41
N LEU A 341 1.18 24.66 -4.80
CA LEU A 341 1.23 25.17 -6.17
C LEU A 341 2.55 25.87 -6.46
N PHE A 342 3.07 26.65 -5.50
CA PHE A 342 4.38 27.29 -5.61
C PHE A 342 5.53 26.28 -5.63
N TRP A 343 5.45 25.23 -4.80
CA TRP A 343 6.40 24.11 -4.88
C TRP A 343 6.42 23.48 -6.26
N TRP A 344 5.24 23.13 -6.78
CA TRP A 344 5.12 22.48 -8.09
C TRP A 344 5.67 23.38 -9.20
N GLU A 345 5.31 24.67 -9.20
CA GLU A 345 5.79 25.63 -10.19
C GLU A 345 7.31 25.80 -10.15
N SER A 346 7.89 25.84 -8.94
CA SER A 346 9.33 25.99 -8.72
C SER A 346 10.11 24.76 -9.21
N GLU A 347 9.73 23.57 -8.74
CA GLU A 347 10.39 22.31 -9.10
C GLU A 347 10.23 22.00 -10.60
N ARG A 348 9.05 22.27 -11.15
CA ARG A 348 8.81 22.19 -12.59
C ARG A 348 9.73 23.14 -13.36
N GLY A 349 9.82 24.40 -12.94
CA GLY A 349 10.68 25.41 -13.56
C GLY A 349 12.14 24.98 -13.60
N ASP A 350 12.63 24.38 -12.51
CA ASP A 350 13.99 23.84 -12.44
C ASP A 350 14.18 22.56 -13.24
N ALA A 351 13.15 21.72 -13.38
CA ALA A 351 13.19 20.56 -14.28
C ALA A 351 13.27 20.99 -15.75
N VAL A 352 12.55 22.06 -16.14
CA VAL A 352 12.63 22.66 -17.49
C VAL A 352 14.04 23.15 -17.78
N LYS A 353 14.64 23.95 -16.88
CA LYS A 353 16.02 24.46 -17.03
C LYS A 353 17.05 23.35 -17.21
N ARG A 354 16.83 22.19 -16.57
CA ARG A 354 17.71 21.02 -16.65
C ARG A 354 17.38 20.07 -17.80
N GLY A 355 16.33 20.31 -18.59
CA GLY A 355 15.87 19.39 -19.63
C GLY A 355 15.34 18.05 -19.10
N THR A 356 14.83 18.03 -17.86
CA THR A 356 14.36 16.82 -17.15
C THR A 356 12.89 16.89 -16.76
N LEU A 357 12.10 17.72 -17.43
CA LEU A 357 10.66 17.88 -17.16
C LEU A 357 9.90 16.54 -17.23
N ASN A 358 10.23 15.66 -18.18
CA ASN A 358 9.64 14.32 -18.27
C ASN A 358 9.88 13.48 -17.00
N ILE A 359 11.06 13.60 -16.37
CA ILE A 359 11.37 12.91 -15.12
C ILE A 359 10.56 13.51 -13.97
N PHE A 360 10.45 14.85 -13.90
CA PHE A 360 9.62 15.52 -12.90
C PHE A 360 8.16 15.08 -12.99
N LEU A 361 7.55 15.14 -14.18
CA LEU A 361 6.16 14.74 -14.40
C LEU A 361 5.93 13.25 -14.13
N THR A 362 6.90 12.37 -14.40
CA THR A 362 6.81 10.95 -14.04
C THR A 362 6.76 10.76 -12.52
N ASN A 363 7.60 11.48 -11.79
CA ASN A 363 7.74 11.32 -10.34
C ASN A 363 6.65 12.04 -9.54
N TYR A 364 6.12 13.13 -10.07
CA TYR A 364 5.13 14.01 -9.43
C TYR A 364 3.93 14.22 -10.34
N CYS A 365 3.38 13.11 -10.83
CA CYS A 365 2.23 13.09 -11.72
C CYS A 365 0.91 13.38 -10.97
N ALA A 366 0.05 14.15 -11.62
CA ALA A 366 -1.32 14.43 -11.23
C ALA A 366 -2.34 13.46 -11.84
N THR A 367 -2.00 12.81 -12.96
CA THR A 367 -2.84 11.79 -13.61
C THR A 367 -2.01 10.58 -14.07
N PRO A 368 -2.65 9.41 -14.33
CA PRO A 368 -1.97 8.25 -14.92
C PRO A 368 -1.23 8.58 -16.23
N GLU A 369 -1.87 9.33 -17.14
CA GLU A 369 -1.31 9.68 -18.45
C GLU A 369 -0.07 10.57 -18.32
N GLU A 370 -0.03 11.41 -17.28
CA GLU A 370 1.13 12.23 -16.96
C GLU A 370 2.26 11.40 -16.33
N SER A 371 1.95 10.31 -15.62
CA SER A 371 2.99 9.42 -15.08
C SER A 371 3.81 8.74 -16.19
N PHE A 372 3.17 8.41 -17.32
CA PHE A 372 3.81 7.72 -18.44
C PHE A 372 4.40 8.69 -19.48
N GLN A 373 5.51 9.34 -19.10
CA GLN A 373 6.26 10.19 -20.02
C GLN A 373 7.10 9.38 -21.02
N HIS A 374 7.35 9.97 -22.19
CA HIS A 374 8.33 9.41 -23.11
C HIS A 374 9.74 9.60 -22.55
N THR A 375 10.54 8.54 -22.60
CA THR A 375 11.95 8.54 -22.15
C THR A 375 12.93 8.84 -23.28
N THR A 376 12.45 8.79 -24.54
CA THR A 376 13.22 9.08 -25.75
C THR A 376 12.96 10.48 -26.28
N VAL A 377 13.80 10.94 -27.22
CA VAL A 377 13.58 12.17 -27.98
C VAL A 377 12.24 12.10 -28.71
N SER A 378 11.39 13.09 -28.47
CA SER A 378 10.09 13.29 -29.10
C SER A 378 10.17 14.43 -30.11
N ALA A 379 9.36 14.40 -31.17
CA ALA A 379 9.22 15.52 -32.10
C ALA A 379 8.65 16.79 -31.42
N PHE A 380 7.94 16.61 -30.30
CA PHE A 380 7.42 17.68 -29.45
C PHE A 380 8.14 17.69 -28.10
N SER A 381 8.48 18.88 -27.61
CA SER A 381 9.10 19.02 -26.28
C SER A 381 8.15 18.60 -25.16
N ALA A 382 8.70 18.30 -23.99
CA ALA A 382 7.91 17.91 -22.82
C ALA A 382 6.93 19.02 -22.39
N GLU A 383 7.33 20.28 -22.52
CA GLU A 383 6.53 21.47 -22.23
C GLU A 383 5.32 21.58 -23.16
N VAL A 384 5.52 21.32 -24.46
CA VAL A 384 4.41 21.34 -25.45
C VAL A 384 3.42 20.22 -25.12
N LEU A 385 3.91 19.01 -24.86
CA LEU A 385 3.07 17.87 -24.53
C LEU A 385 2.32 18.06 -23.20
N GLU A 386 2.98 18.59 -22.17
CA GLU A 386 2.37 18.95 -20.89
C GLU A 386 1.25 19.99 -21.10
N LYS A 387 1.52 21.09 -21.79
CA LYS A 387 0.53 22.14 -22.04
C LYS A 387 -0.71 21.59 -22.75
N LEU A 388 -0.53 20.75 -23.77
CA LEU A 388 -1.65 20.09 -24.47
C LEU A 388 -2.45 19.17 -23.54
N ARG A 389 -1.79 18.40 -22.66
CA ARG A 389 -2.46 17.53 -21.67
C ARG A 389 -3.26 18.33 -20.64
N LEU A 390 -2.74 19.47 -20.21
CA LEU A 390 -3.42 20.36 -19.26
C LEU A 390 -4.63 21.05 -19.87
N GLN A 391 -4.62 21.30 -21.18
CA GLN A 391 -5.72 21.93 -21.92
C GLN A 391 -6.79 20.95 -22.39
N THR A 392 -6.54 19.64 -22.31
CA THR A 392 -7.47 18.61 -22.76
C THR A 392 -8.25 18.01 -21.59
N ALA A 393 -9.54 17.77 -21.82
CA ALA A 393 -10.40 17.02 -20.91
C ALA A 393 -10.54 15.58 -21.41
N MET A 394 -10.73 14.64 -20.49
CA MET A 394 -11.11 13.29 -20.88
C MET A 394 -12.50 13.36 -21.52
N GLY A 395 -12.67 12.77 -22.71
CA GLY A 395 -13.97 12.70 -23.35
C GLY A 395 -14.95 11.92 -22.46
N LYS A 396 -16.18 12.40 -22.31
CA LYS A 396 -17.24 11.64 -21.64
C LYS A 396 -17.66 10.50 -22.57
N PRO A 397 -17.51 9.22 -22.18
CA PRO A 397 -18.08 8.13 -22.95
C PRO A 397 -19.58 8.35 -23.11
N TYR A 398 -20.08 8.13 -24.32
CA TYR A 398 -21.52 8.13 -24.60
C TYR A 398 -21.86 6.85 -25.35
N ASP A 399 -23.04 6.30 -25.08
CA ASP A 399 -23.49 5.10 -25.75
C ASP A 399 -23.71 5.39 -27.23
N VAL A 400 -22.94 4.73 -28.08
CA VAL A 400 -23.23 4.68 -29.51
C VAL A 400 -24.27 3.59 -29.69
N ARG A 401 -25.54 3.97 -29.89
CA ARG A 401 -26.55 3.03 -30.39
C ARG A 401 -26.12 2.63 -31.80
N LEU A 402 -25.54 1.44 -31.93
CA LEU A 402 -25.43 0.78 -33.21
C LEU A 402 -26.88 0.50 -33.65
N GLY A 403 -27.34 1.23 -34.68
CA GLY A 403 -28.66 1.03 -35.26
C GLY A 403 -28.87 -0.45 -35.58
N GLY A 404 -30.06 -0.95 -35.24
CA GLY A 404 -30.37 -2.38 -35.20
C GLY A 404 -29.92 -3.15 -36.44
N ILE A 405 -29.32 -4.32 -36.19
CA ILE A 405 -29.31 -5.47 -37.08
C ILE A 405 -30.05 -6.58 -36.35
#